data_AF-A0A7W1F9G2-F1
#
_entry.id   AF-A0A7W1F9G2-F1
#
_cell.length_a   1.000
_cell.length_b   1.000
_cell.length_c   1.000
_cell.angle_alpha   90.00
_cell.angle_beta   90.00
_cell.angle_gamma   90.00
#
_symmetry.space_group_name_H-M   'P 1'
#
loop_
_entity.id
_entity.type
_entity.pdbx_description
1 polymer ?
#
loop_
_entity_poly.entity_id
_entity_poly.type
_entity_poly.pdbx_seq_one_letter_code
_entity_poly.pdbx_strand_id
1 'polypeptide(L)'
;MADVPDPDLTPGARLAVGVARICRPGYASGARDVSDADKAPSTRATASRGSPYAHEVDHLISLELGGSNAIRNLWPEPYADRWGARTKDTLENRLHAMVCAGELSLDAAQRQEATDWMRAYLRYVGKPPGRGGTGGSTSAGGYYSSSYPSASTIYCADDPQWHTLSRTYRVHFAPLAHALARFPSYHLHEPC
;
A
#
# COMPACT_ATOMS: atom_id res chain seq x y z
N MET A 1 -8.92 5.46 -3.68
CA MET A 1 -8.70 5.45 -2.21
C MET A 1 -8.11 4.11 -1.87
N ALA A 2 -7.09 4.06 -1.02
CA ALA A 2 -6.53 2.78 -0.55
C ALA A 2 -7.53 2.10 0.39
N ASP A 3 -7.65 0.79 0.29
CA ASP A 3 -8.40 0.00 1.27
C ASP A 3 -7.57 -0.11 2.55
N VAL A 4 -8.12 0.39 3.66
CA VAL A 4 -7.48 0.40 4.98
C VAL A 4 -8.35 -0.34 5.99
N PRO A 5 -7.75 -0.93 7.05
CA PRO A 5 -8.50 -1.60 8.09
C PRO A 5 -9.44 -0.63 8.81
N ASP A 6 -10.66 -1.10 9.07
CA ASP A 6 -11.61 -0.39 9.93
C ASP A 6 -11.13 -0.48 11.39
N PRO A 7 -10.85 0.65 12.07
CA PRO A 7 -10.31 0.65 13.44
C PRO A 7 -11.28 0.09 14.49
N ASP A 8 -12.59 0.12 14.24
CA ASP A 8 -13.60 -0.44 15.16
C ASP A 8 -13.62 -1.97 15.08
N LEU A 9 -13.36 -2.52 13.89
CA LEU A 9 -13.33 -3.97 13.65
C LEU A 9 -11.93 -4.57 13.90
N THR A 10 -10.89 -3.81 13.55
CA THR A 10 -9.49 -4.23 13.56
C THR A 10 -8.64 -3.23 14.36
N PRO A 11 -8.79 -3.14 15.69
CA PRO A 11 -8.02 -2.21 16.51
C PRO A 11 -6.53 -2.60 16.70
N GLY A 12 -6.10 -3.76 16.21
CA GLY A 12 -4.71 -4.22 16.32
C GLY A 12 -4.46 -5.05 17.59
N ALA A 13 -5.12 -6.20 17.71
CA ALA A 13 -4.86 -7.11 18.84
C ALA A 13 -3.44 -7.73 18.75
N ARG A 14 -2.71 -7.71 19.87
CA ARG A 14 -1.33 -8.24 19.99
C ARG A 14 -1.20 -9.28 21.11
N LEU A 15 -0.20 -10.15 20.98
CA LEU A 15 0.19 -11.13 22.00
C LEU A 15 1.09 -10.48 23.06
N ALA A 16 1.10 -11.04 24.27
CA ALA A 16 2.03 -10.67 25.34
C ALA A 16 3.42 -11.31 25.10
N VAL A 17 4.13 -10.87 24.07
CA VAL A 17 5.47 -11.34 23.69
C VAL A 17 6.47 -10.19 23.69
N GLY A 18 7.73 -10.50 24.01
CA GLY A 18 8.82 -9.51 24.05
C GLY A 18 9.81 -9.66 22.90
N VAL A 19 10.69 -8.66 22.77
CA VAL A 19 11.74 -8.57 21.73
C VAL A 19 12.56 -9.86 21.62
N ALA A 20 13.00 -10.41 22.75
CA ALA A 20 13.81 -11.65 22.79
C ALA A 20 13.10 -12.89 22.21
N ARG A 21 11.76 -12.87 22.12
CA ARG A 21 10.99 -13.96 21.52
C ARG A 21 10.75 -13.72 20.03
N ILE A 22 10.35 -12.50 19.66
CA ILE A 22 9.99 -12.18 18.26
C ILE A 22 11.21 -12.13 17.33
N CYS A 23 12.40 -11.86 17.88
CA CYS A 23 13.66 -11.85 17.12
C CYS A 23 14.30 -13.24 16.99
N ARG A 24 13.64 -14.30 17.45
CA ARG A 24 14.11 -15.68 17.23
C ARG A 24 13.75 -16.11 15.81
N PRO A 25 14.68 -16.70 15.05
CA PRO A 25 14.37 -17.29 13.76
C PRO A 25 13.17 -18.23 13.84
N GLY A 26 12.21 -18.07 12.92
CA GLY A 26 11.02 -18.92 12.83
C GLY A 26 9.84 -18.54 13.75
N TYR A 27 9.95 -17.47 14.55
CA TYR A 27 8.85 -17.04 15.41
C TYR A 27 7.57 -16.73 14.62
N ALA A 28 7.63 -15.84 13.64
CA ALA A 28 6.46 -15.40 12.87
C ALA A 28 5.84 -16.56 12.05
N SER A 29 6.68 -17.40 11.43
CA SER A 29 6.19 -18.58 10.71
C SER A 29 5.47 -19.57 11.62
N GLY A 30 5.95 -19.74 12.87
CA GLY A 30 5.29 -20.59 13.85
C GLY A 30 4.00 -19.99 14.43
N ALA A 31 3.82 -18.68 14.34
CA ALA A 31 2.63 -17.98 14.79
C ALA A 31 1.52 -17.87 13.72
N ARG A 32 1.80 -18.31 12.48
CA ARG A 32 0.93 -18.10 11.30
C ARG A 32 -0.35 -18.94 11.28
N ASP A 33 -0.52 -19.86 12.23
CA ASP A 33 -1.68 -20.75 12.26
C ASP A 33 -2.94 -20.00 12.73
N VAL A 34 -3.69 -19.46 11.76
CA VAL A 34 -4.99 -18.81 11.96
C VAL A 34 -6.09 -19.83 11.62
N SER A 35 -6.98 -20.09 12.57
CA SER A 35 -8.07 -21.06 12.36
C SER A 35 -9.06 -20.60 11.28
N ASP A 36 -9.72 -21.53 10.60
CA ASP A 36 -10.77 -21.19 9.63
C ASP A 36 -11.93 -20.42 10.27
N ALA A 37 -12.20 -20.68 11.55
CA ALA A 37 -13.20 -19.95 12.32
C ALA A 37 -12.82 -18.46 12.50
N ASP A 38 -11.53 -18.18 12.72
CA ASP A 38 -11.01 -16.80 12.85
C ASP A 38 -10.95 -16.07 11.50
N LYS A 39 -10.71 -16.79 10.40
CA LYS A 39 -10.72 -16.22 9.04
C LYS A 39 -12.14 -15.94 8.54
N ALA A 40 -13.13 -16.73 8.94
CA ALA A 40 -14.47 -16.72 8.37
C ALA A 40 -15.15 -15.34 8.32
N PRO A 41 -15.06 -14.47 9.34
CA PRO A 41 -15.62 -13.12 9.25
C PRO A 41 -14.94 -12.25 8.18
N SER A 42 -13.60 -12.26 8.11
CA SER A 42 -12.84 -11.50 7.11
C SER A 42 -13.02 -12.06 5.70
N THR A 43 -13.13 -13.38 5.54
CA THR A 43 -13.48 -14.03 4.28
C THR A 43 -14.88 -13.66 3.80
N ARG A 44 -15.86 -13.54 4.70
CA ARG A 44 -17.21 -13.05 4.33
C ARG A 44 -17.18 -11.60 3.89
N ALA A 45 -16.38 -10.76 4.55
CA ALA A 45 -16.20 -9.36 4.17
C ALA A 45 -15.54 -9.20 2.78
N THR A 46 -14.71 -10.14 2.34
CA THR A 46 -14.12 -10.14 0.99
C THR A 46 -15.05 -10.70 -0.07
N ALA A 47 -15.83 -11.73 0.26
CA ALA A 47 -16.86 -12.26 -0.63
C ALA A 47 -17.93 -11.20 -0.97
N SER A 48 -18.34 -10.38 0.00
CA SER A 48 -19.29 -9.29 -0.24
C SER A 48 -18.72 -8.16 -1.12
N ARG A 49 -17.39 -8.05 -1.23
CA ARG A 49 -16.69 -7.10 -2.11
C ARG A 49 -16.49 -7.63 -3.54
N GLY A 50 -17.01 -8.83 -3.85
CA GLY A 50 -17.10 -9.34 -5.22
C GLY A 50 -15.83 -9.98 -5.79
N SER A 51 -14.75 -10.12 -5.01
CA SER A 51 -13.57 -10.89 -5.44
C SER A 51 -12.83 -11.52 -4.27
N PRO A 52 -13.08 -12.81 -3.96
CA PRO A 52 -12.44 -13.52 -2.86
C PRO A 52 -10.93 -13.71 -3.07
N TYR A 53 -10.42 -13.53 -4.30
CA TYR A 53 -9.00 -13.66 -4.64
C TYR A 53 -8.26 -12.32 -4.73
N ALA A 54 -8.95 -11.19 -4.62
CA ALA A 54 -8.32 -9.87 -4.69
C ALA A 54 -7.66 -9.44 -3.36
N HIS A 55 -7.93 -10.17 -2.28
CA HIS A 55 -7.47 -9.82 -0.93
C HIS A 55 -6.96 -11.07 -0.19
N GLU A 56 -6.09 -10.85 0.78
CA GLU A 56 -5.77 -11.82 1.84
C GLU A 56 -6.42 -11.42 3.16
N VAL A 57 -6.66 -12.42 4.01
CA VAL A 57 -6.94 -12.16 5.43
C VAL A 57 -5.59 -12.01 6.11
N ASP A 58 -5.25 -10.78 6.49
CA ASP A 58 -3.95 -10.46 7.04
C ASP A 58 -4.02 -9.63 8.32
N HIS A 59 -2.89 -9.55 9.01
CA HIS A 59 -2.77 -8.96 10.33
C HIS A 59 -2.53 -7.44 10.26
N LEU A 60 -3.26 -6.63 11.05
CA LEU A 60 -2.96 -5.20 11.17
C LEU A 60 -1.61 -4.97 11.86
N ILE A 61 -1.42 -5.56 13.04
CA ILE A 61 -0.10 -5.70 13.66
C ILE A 61 0.50 -7.01 13.19
N SER A 62 1.66 -6.95 12.55
CA SER A 62 2.33 -8.10 11.95
C SER A 62 2.67 -9.17 12.98
N LEU A 63 2.63 -10.44 12.56
CA LEU A 63 3.07 -11.55 13.41
C LEU A 63 4.54 -11.39 13.82
N GLU A 64 5.37 -10.77 12.98
CA GLU A 64 6.77 -10.46 13.27
C GLU A 64 6.92 -9.54 14.49
N LEU A 65 5.97 -8.63 14.68
CA LEU A 65 5.90 -7.75 15.85
C LEU A 65 4.96 -8.26 16.94
N GLY A 66 4.58 -9.54 16.91
CA GLY A 66 3.75 -10.15 17.95
C GLY A 66 2.27 -9.82 17.83
N GLY A 67 1.76 -9.57 16.63
CA GLY A 67 0.34 -9.56 16.32
C GLY A 67 -0.38 -10.85 16.75
N SER A 68 -1.69 -10.73 17.00
CA SER A 68 -2.56 -11.86 17.37
C SER A 68 -3.32 -12.39 16.15
N ASN A 69 -3.65 -13.68 16.14
CA ASN A 69 -4.56 -14.29 15.15
C ASN A 69 -6.04 -13.99 15.43
N ALA A 70 -6.35 -13.21 16.47
CA ALA A 70 -7.73 -12.82 16.79
C ALA A 70 -8.32 -11.92 15.69
N ILE A 71 -9.62 -12.05 15.44
CA ILE A 71 -10.35 -11.24 14.45
C ILE A 71 -10.14 -9.73 14.61
N ARG A 72 -9.90 -9.24 15.85
CA ARG A 72 -9.57 -7.84 16.17
C ARG A 72 -8.21 -7.36 15.63
N ASN A 73 -7.47 -8.23 14.96
CA ASN A 73 -6.22 -7.94 14.27
C ASN A 73 -6.27 -8.41 12.82
N LEU A 74 -7.35 -9.03 12.34
CA LEU A 74 -7.43 -9.58 10.99
C LEU A 74 -8.34 -8.73 10.11
N TRP A 75 -7.87 -8.35 8.94
CA TRP A 75 -8.63 -7.55 7.98
C TRP A 75 -8.41 -8.04 6.54
N PRO A 76 -9.32 -7.71 5.61
CA PRO A 76 -9.13 -8.04 4.21
C PRO A 76 -8.16 -7.06 3.54
N GLU A 77 -6.92 -7.48 3.34
CA GLU A 77 -5.86 -6.68 2.74
C GLU A 77 -5.77 -6.90 1.22
N PRO A 78 -5.84 -5.84 0.38
CA PRO A 78 -5.80 -5.99 -1.07
C PRO A 78 -4.40 -6.40 -1.58
N TYR A 79 -4.35 -7.26 -2.60
CA TYR A 79 -3.09 -7.61 -3.27
C TYR A 79 -2.64 -6.57 -4.30
N ALA A 80 -3.58 -6.07 -5.11
CA ALA A 80 -3.28 -5.33 -6.35
C ALA A 80 -3.10 -3.81 -6.16
N ASP A 81 -3.22 -3.29 -4.94
CA ASP A 81 -3.06 -1.87 -4.68
C ASP A 81 -1.59 -1.50 -4.48
N ARG A 82 -1.22 -0.25 -4.82
CA ARG A 82 0.04 0.40 -4.43
C ARG A 82 0.23 0.31 -2.92
N TRP A 83 -0.87 0.43 -2.18
CA TRP A 83 -0.95 0.25 -0.73
C TRP A 83 -1.60 -1.10 -0.38
N GLY A 84 -1.09 -2.18 -0.99
CA GLY A 84 -1.53 -3.54 -0.70
C GLY A 84 -0.50 -4.36 0.06
N ALA A 85 -0.81 -5.65 0.21
CA ALA A 85 -0.04 -6.67 0.94
C ALA A 85 1.47 -6.54 0.80
N ARG A 86 1.99 -6.49 -0.44
CA ARG A 86 3.44 -6.43 -0.71
C ARG A 86 4.11 -5.16 -0.20
N THR A 87 3.37 -4.05 -0.22
CA THR A 87 3.86 -2.78 0.32
C THR A 87 3.86 -2.84 1.84
N LYS A 88 2.81 -3.38 2.45
CA LYS A 88 2.78 -3.57 3.91
C LYS A 88 3.85 -4.55 4.37
N ASP A 89 4.02 -5.71 3.73
CA ASP A 89 5.10 -6.68 3.96
C ASP A 89 6.48 -6.00 4.11
N THR A 90 6.78 -5.03 3.23
CA THR A 90 8.06 -4.31 3.25
C THR A 90 8.22 -3.45 4.52
N LEU A 91 7.15 -2.80 4.96
CA LEU A 91 7.14 -2.06 6.22
C LEU A 91 7.30 -3.00 7.42
N GLU A 92 6.56 -4.11 7.46
CA GLU A 92 6.60 -5.07 8.56
C GLU A 92 8.02 -5.58 8.79
N ASN A 93 8.66 -6.05 7.72
CA ASN A 93 10.05 -6.51 7.73
C ASN A 93 11.01 -5.40 8.21
N ARG A 94 10.80 -4.15 7.76
CA ARG A 94 11.63 -3.00 8.16
C ARG A 94 11.48 -2.71 9.66
N LEU A 95 10.25 -2.69 10.17
CA LEU A 95 9.99 -2.44 11.59
C LEU A 95 10.53 -3.58 12.47
N HIS A 96 10.37 -4.84 12.06
CA HIS A 96 10.95 -5.99 12.75
C HIS A 96 12.46 -5.88 12.85
N ALA A 97 13.14 -5.57 11.74
CA ALA A 97 14.59 -5.40 11.71
C ALA A 97 15.05 -4.28 12.67
N MET A 98 14.37 -3.12 12.67
CA MET A 98 14.68 -2.02 13.59
C MET A 98 14.45 -2.41 15.06
N VAL A 99 13.41 -3.17 15.37
CA VAL A 99 13.15 -3.67 16.72
C VAL A 99 14.23 -4.64 17.17
N CYS A 100 14.63 -5.58 16.31
CA CYS A 100 15.67 -6.56 16.63
C CYS A 100 17.08 -5.94 16.69
N ALA A 101 17.30 -4.81 16.01
CA ALA A 101 18.51 -4.00 16.14
C ALA A 101 18.49 -3.06 17.38
N GLY A 102 17.35 -2.93 18.07
CA GLY A 102 17.19 -2.01 19.20
C GLY A 102 17.04 -0.53 18.80
N GLU A 103 16.83 -0.25 17.52
CA GLU A 103 16.65 1.10 16.97
C GLU A 103 15.22 1.65 17.19
N LEU A 104 14.25 0.75 17.36
CA LEU A 104 12.86 1.07 17.62
C LEU A 104 12.30 0.17 18.73
N SER A 105 11.50 0.69 19.65
CA SER A 105 10.86 -0.17 20.65
C SER A 105 9.73 -0.98 20.01
N LEU A 106 9.52 -2.21 20.48
CA LEU A 106 8.43 -3.08 20.02
C LEU A 106 7.08 -2.37 20.08
N ASP A 107 6.82 -1.69 21.18
CA ASP A 107 5.57 -0.97 21.41
C ASP A 107 5.41 0.26 20.48
N ALA A 108 6.52 0.91 20.09
CA ALA A 108 6.48 1.95 19.07
C ALA A 108 6.18 1.36 17.68
N ALA A 109 6.81 0.25 17.30
CA ALA A 109 6.59 -0.42 16.03
C ALA A 109 5.13 -0.88 15.87
N GLN A 110 4.58 -1.55 16.88
CA GLN A 110 3.17 -1.98 16.93
C GLN A 110 2.20 -0.81 16.76
N ARG A 111 2.49 0.35 17.38
CA ARG A 111 1.67 1.56 17.19
C ARG A 111 1.73 2.11 15.77
N GLN A 112 2.87 2.03 15.10
CA GLN A 112 3.02 2.52 13.73
C GLN A 112 2.10 1.75 12.78
N GLU A 113 2.08 0.41 12.89
CA GLU A 113 1.19 -0.45 12.10
C GLU A 113 -0.28 -0.20 12.45
N ALA A 114 -0.64 -0.17 13.74
CA ALA A 114 -2.02 -0.07 14.19
C ALA A 114 -2.70 1.28 13.89
N THR A 115 -1.94 2.37 13.75
CA THR A 115 -2.52 3.72 13.63
C THR A 115 -2.61 4.18 12.17
N ASP A 116 -1.49 4.09 11.44
CA ASP A 116 -1.38 4.56 10.06
C ASP A 116 -0.13 3.94 9.43
N TRP A 117 -0.27 2.68 9.02
CA TRP A 117 0.83 1.93 8.43
C TRP A 117 1.33 2.57 7.12
N MET A 118 0.50 3.27 6.35
CA MET A 118 0.94 3.97 5.14
C MET A 118 1.88 5.13 5.48
N ARG A 119 1.55 5.93 6.50
CA ARG A 119 2.44 6.99 6.99
C ARG A 119 3.71 6.42 7.63
N ALA A 120 3.60 5.28 8.31
CA ALA A 120 4.77 4.56 8.82
C ALA A 120 5.68 4.10 7.67
N TYR A 121 5.13 3.56 6.59
CA TYR A 121 5.88 3.19 5.39
C TYR A 121 6.68 4.38 4.86
N LEU A 122 6.02 5.53 4.67
CA LEU A 122 6.68 6.75 4.18
C LEU A 122 7.85 7.18 5.09
N ARG A 123 7.71 6.96 6.40
CA ARG A 123 8.71 7.34 7.40
C ARG A 123 9.90 6.38 7.47
N TYR A 124 9.66 5.08 7.45
CA TYR A 124 10.69 4.07 7.76
C TYR A 124 11.25 3.35 6.54
N VAL A 125 10.51 3.34 5.43
CA VAL A 125 10.91 2.74 4.15
C VAL A 125 11.17 3.82 3.11
N GLY A 126 10.27 4.81 3.00
CA GLY A 126 10.37 5.92 2.04
C GLY A 126 9.27 5.86 0.98
N LYS A 127 9.63 6.09 -0.29
CA LYS A 127 8.64 6.11 -1.39
C LYS A 127 8.11 4.69 -1.62
N PRO A 128 6.78 4.45 -1.59
CA PRO A 128 6.22 3.14 -1.92
C PRO A 128 6.52 2.80 -3.38
N PRO A 129 6.52 1.51 -3.75
CA PRO A 129 6.69 1.12 -5.14
C PRO A 129 5.74 1.94 -6.02
N GLY A 130 6.26 2.44 -7.15
CA GLY A 130 5.36 2.91 -8.21
C GLY A 130 4.41 1.77 -8.55
N ARG A 131 3.15 2.07 -8.90
CA ARG A 131 2.25 1.05 -9.46
C ARG A 131 2.99 0.41 -10.64
N GLY A 132 3.55 -0.79 -10.46
CA GLY A 132 4.39 -1.52 -11.41
C GLY A 132 5.14 -0.70 -12.46
N GLY A 133 6.32 -0.15 -12.13
CA GLY A 133 7.18 0.52 -13.11
C GLY A 133 8.57 0.76 -12.57
N THR A 134 9.51 -0.10 -12.97
CA THR A 134 10.94 0.09 -12.75
C THR A 134 11.48 1.10 -13.77
N GLY A 135 12.03 2.22 -13.29
CA GLY A 135 13.03 3.00 -14.01
C GLY A 135 12.55 3.83 -15.22
N GLY A 136 12.58 5.16 -15.06
CA GLY A 136 12.55 6.10 -16.17
C GLY A 136 11.16 6.45 -16.67
N SER A 137 10.82 7.74 -16.54
CA SER A 137 9.55 8.31 -16.97
C SER A 137 9.43 8.27 -18.50
N THR A 138 8.98 7.14 -19.04
CA THR A 138 8.62 6.98 -20.44
C THR A 138 7.38 6.11 -20.53
N SER A 139 6.21 6.76 -20.72
CA SER A 139 5.04 6.02 -21.19
C SER A 139 5.25 5.71 -22.68
N ALA A 140 5.28 4.43 -23.06
CA ALA A 140 5.57 4.00 -24.43
C ALA A 140 4.58 4.58 -25.46
N GLY A 141 3.37 4.95 -25.03
CA GLY A 141 2.36 5.62 -25.85
C GLY A 141 2.39 7.15 -25.78
N GLY A 142 3.36 7.74 -25.09
CA GLY A 142 3.49 9.18 -24.88
C GLY A 142 2.61 9.73 -23.74
N TYR A 143 2.29 11.01 -23.82
CA TYR A 143 1.64 11.77 -22.75
C TYR A 143 0.48 12.57 -23.31
N TYR A 144 -0.62 12.62 -22.56
CA TYR A 144 -1.82 13.36 -22.93
C TYR A 144 -2.07 14.51 -21.95
N SER A 145 -2.54 15.65 -22.43
CA SER A 145 -2.96 16.74 -21.57
C SER A 145 -4.07 17.55 -22.24
N SER A 146 -4.68 18.48 -21.52
CA SER A 146 -5.65 19.42 -22.07
C SER A 146 -5.03 20.80 -22.17
N SER A 147 -5.19 21.46 -23.32
CA SER A 147 -4.81 22.86 -23.50
C SER A 147 -5.86 23.84 -22.97
N TYR A 148 -6.90 23.36 -22.29
CA TYR A 148 -7.94 24.21 -21.72
C TYR A 148 -7.36 25.06 -20.58
N PRO A 149 -7.72 26.35 -20.44
CA PRO A 149 -7.05 27.27 -19.51
C PRO A 149 -7.01 26.81 -18.04
N SER A 150 -7.99 26.02 -17.59
CA SER A 150 -8.06 25.53 -16.21
C SER A 150 -7.43 24.14 -16.01
N ALA A 151 -6.87 23.52 -17.06
CA ALA A 151 -6.19 22.24 -16.92
C ALA A 151 -4.82 22.44 -16.24
N SER A 152 -4.35 21.42 -15.54
CA SER A 152 -3.03 21.43 -14.89
C SER A 152 -2.34 20.06 -14.87
N THR A 153 -2.86 19.11 -15.65
CA THR A 153 -2.54 17.70 -15.49
C THR A 153 -2.05 17.07 -16.80
N ILE A 154 -1.01 16.26 -16.71
CA ILE A 154 -0.45 15.43 -17.78
C ILE A 154 -0.69 13.97 -17.42
N TYR A 155 -1.24 13.19 -18.33
CA TYR A 155 -1.56 11.78 -18.16
C TYR A 155 -0.60 10.93 -18.98
N CYS A 156 -0.17 9.80 -18.42
CA CYS A 156 0.56 8.78 -19.17
C CYS A 156 -0.38 8.12 -20.19
N ALA A 157 0.13 7.53 -21.28
CA ALA A 157 -0.73 6.87 -22.26
C ALA A 157 -1.43 5.61 -21.74
N ASP A 158 -0.83 4.96 -20.75
CA ASP A 158 -1.35 3.83 -19.98
C ASP A 158 -2.31 4.25 -18.86
N ASP A 159 -2.46 5.55 -18.59
CA ASP A 159 -3.45 6.07 -17.66
C ASP A 159 -4.82 6.25 -18.34
N PRO A 160 -5.85 5.44 -18.03
CA PRO A 160 -7.13 5.52 -18.73
C PRO A 160 -7.85 6.86 -18.53
N GLN A 161 -7.46 7.69 -17.56
CA GLN A 161 -8.14 8.96 -17.30
C GLN A 161 -7.93 9.98 -18.42
N TRP A 162 -6.90 9.87 -19.26
CA TRP A 162 -6.75 10.79 -20.39
C TRP A 162 -7.91 10.73 -21.38
N HIS A 163 -8.65 9.62 -21.43
CA HIS A 163 -9.84 9.48 -22.26
C HIS A 163 -10.98 10.43 -21.86
N THR A 164 -10.96 10.95 -20.64
CA THR A 164 -11.93 11.94 -20.14
C THR A 164 -11.70 13.34 -20.71
N LEU A 165 -10.50 13.60 -21.25
CA LEU A 165 -10.17 14.90 -21.83
C LEU A 165 -11.02 15.17 -23.08
N SER A 166 -11.56 16.38 -23.15
CA SER A 166 -12.27 16.85 -24.34
C SER A 166 -11.41 16.68 -25.58
N ARG A 167 -11.96 16.02 -26.62
CA ARG A 167 -11.26 15.81 -27.89
C ARG A 167 -10.78 17.12 -28.55
N THR A 168 -11.47 18.23 -28.27
CA THR A 168 -11.12 19.56 -28.79
C THR A 168 -9.84 20.13 -28.19
N TYR A 169 -9.62 19.91 -26.89
CA TYR A 169 -8.51 20.50 -26.15
C TYR A 169 -7.40 19.50 -25.83
N ARG A 170 -7.63 18.21 -26.12
CA ARG A 170 -6.64 17.15 -25.88
C ARG A 170 -5.44 17.31 -26.81
N VAL A 171 -4.26 17.30 -26.20
CA VAL A 171 -2.97 17.31 -26.87
C VAL A 171 -2.16 16.09 -26.46
N HIS A 172 -1.32 15.61 -27.37
CA HIS A 172 -0.47 14.44 -27.19
C HIS A 172 1.01 14.83 -27.41
N PHE A 173 1.90 14.24 -26.61
CA PHE A 173 3.34 14.45 -26.69
C PHE A 173 4.06 13.12 -26.67
N ALA A 174 5.05 12.94 -27.54
CA ALA A 174 5.87 11.73 -27.54
C ALA A 174 6.83 11.70 -26.32
N PRO A 175 7.63 12.74 -26.03
CA PRO A 175 8.35 12.82 -24.76
C PRO A 175 7.68 13.74 -23.73
N LEU A 176 7.79 13.40 -22.45
CA LEU A 176 7.33 14.23 -21.33
C LEU A 176 7.92 15.64 -21.37
N ALA A 177 9.19 15.75 -21.79
CA ALA A 177 9.89 17.03 -21.90
C ALA A 177 9.15 18.04 -22.78
N HIS A 178 8.48 17.59 -23.85
CA HIS A 178 7.67 18.49 -24.69
C HIS A 178 6.37 18.93 -24.02
N ALA A 179 5.74 18.03 -23.24
CA ALA A 179 4.56 18.37 -22.46
C ALA A 179 4.89 19.43 -21.40
N LEU A 180 6.01 19.24 -20.67
CA LEU A 180 6.47 20.18 -19.64
C LEU A 180 6.99 21.50 -20.23
N ALA A 181 7.63 21.47 -21.40
CA ALA A 181 8.02 22.70 -22.10
C ALA A 181 6.80 23.53 -22.52
N ARG A 182 5.72 22.88 -22.95
CA ARG A 182 4.48 23.56 -23.32
C ARG A 182 3.67 24.00 -22.10
N PHE A 183 3.67 23.20 -21.04
CA PHE A 183 2.90 23.44 -19.82
C PHE A 183 3.79 23.31 -18.57
N PRO A 184 4.63 24.33 -18.28
CA PRO A 184 5.61 24.24 -17.20
C PRO A 184 4.99 24.10 -15.80
N SER A 185 3.75 24.53 -15.62
CA SER A 185 3.01 24.43 -14.36
C SER A 185 2.22 23.13 -14.20
N TYR A 186 2.22 22.25 -15.22
CA TYR A 186 1.43 21.03 -15.18
C TYR A 186 2.19 19.91 -14.46
N HIS A 187 1.46 19.05 -13.78
CA HIS A 187 2.00 17.89 -13.09
C HIS A 187 1.47 16.60 -13.70
N LEU A 188 2.22 15.52 -13.54
CA LEU A 188 1.73 14.19 -13.90
C LEU A 188 0.55 13.81 -13.00
N HIS A 189 -0.52 13.28 -13.59
CA HIS A 189 -1.68 12.73 -12.88
C HIS A 189 -1.23 11.61 -11.93
N GLU A 190 -0.46 10.67 -12.47
CA GLU A 190 0.28 9.64 -11.75
C GLU A 190 1.66 9.45 -12.40
N PRO A 191 2.66 8.92 -11.68
CA PRO A 191 3.93 8.57 -12.28
C PRO A 191 3.76 7.57 -13.43
N CYS A 192 4.38 7.88 -14.58
CA CYS A 192 4.83 6.90 -15.56
C CYS A 192 6.26 6.50 -15.19
#